data_AF-W9SRL0-F1
#
_entry.id   AF-W9SRL0-F1
#
_cell.length_a   1.000
_cell.length_b   1.000
_cell.length_c   1.000
_cell.angle_alpha   90.00
_cell.angle_beta   90.00
_cell.angle_gamma   90.00
#
_symmetry.space_group_name_H-M   'P 1'
#
loop_
_entity.id
_entity.type
_entity.pdbx_description
1 polymer ?
#
loop_
_entity_poly.entity_id
_entity_poly.type
_entity_poly.pdbx_seq_one_letter_code
_entity_poly.pdbx_strand_id
1 'polypeptide(L)'
;MGKGKKAPKFAIMKKVITSKAIKNYKEEVLNPNKKDLSKEKLPRNVPNVSSALFFKHNTALGPPYRVLVDTNFINFSIKNKLDLEKGMMDCLYAKCTPCITDCVIAELEKLGQKYRVALRIAKDPRFERLPCFHTGTYVDDCVVETHKCFIVATCDRDLKRRIRKIPGVPIMYLSRHRYSIERLPEATIGGGSSKILINGCDLSARGRQKGCSGKSKGLFF
;
A
#
# COMPACT_ATOMS: atom_id res chain seq x y z
N MET A 1 -8.93 23.30 69.48
CA MET A 1 -10.29 22.71 69.28
C MET A 1 -10.28 21.79 68.06
N GLY A 2 -10.27 20.47 68.27
CA GLY A 2 -10.31 19.49 67.18
C GLY A 2 -11.73 19.29 66.67
N LYS A 3 -11.96 19.45 65.36
CA LYS A 3 -13.30 19.28 64.75
C LYS A 3 -13.75 17.81 64.88
N GLY A 4 -15.01 17.61 65.24
CA GLY A 4 -15.62 16.30 65.47
C GLY A 4 -15.54 15.39 64.23
N LYS A 5 -15.26 14.10 64.47
CA LYS A 5 -15.16 13.09 63.39
C LYS A 5 -16.53 12.86 62.77
N LYS A 6 -16.62 12.91 61.43
CA LYS A 6 -17.86 12.65 60.69
C LYS A 6 -18.30 11.20 60.95
N ALA A 7 -19.55 11.03 61.36
CA ALA A 7 -20.13 9.71 61.61
C ALA A 7 -20.14 8.86 60.34
N PRO A 8 -19.86 7.54 60.42
CA PRO A 8 -19.98 6.64 59.29
C PRO A 8 -21.44 6.58 58.82
N LYS A 9 -21.67 6.63 57.51
CA LYS A 9 -23.03 6.48 56.97
C LYS A 9 -23.39 5.00 57.03
N PHE A 10 -24.58 4.69 57.54
CA PHE A 10 -25.11 3.33 57.56
C PHE A 10 -25.49 2.90 56.12
N ALA A 11 -25.25 1.63 55.79
CA ALA A 11 -25.53 1.02 54.48
C ALA A 11 -24.80 1.63 53.26
N ILE A 12 -23.51 1.96 53.38
CA ILE A 12 -22.68 2.32 52.22
C ILE A 12 -22.43 1.08 51.36
N MET A 13 -23.10 1.00 50.22
CA MET A 13 -22.86 -0.03 49.20
C MET A 13 -21.78 0.43 48.21
N LYS A 14 -21.01 -0.52 47.67
CA LYS A 14 -20.11 -0.25 46.53
C LYS A 14 -20.96 0.18 45.34
N LYS A 15 -20.54 1.23 44.61
CA LYS A 15 -21.22 1.64 43.37
C LYS A 15 -21.10 0.52 42.34
N VAL A 16 -22.20 -0.17 42.08
CA VAL A 16 -22.31 -1.17 41.01
C VAL A 16 -22.85 -0.47 39.77
N ILE A 17 -22.38 -0.88 38.59
CA ILE A 17 -22.89 -0.39 37.31
C ILE A 17 -24.39 -0.67 37.26
N THR A 18 -25.19 0.38 37.14
CA THR A 18 -26.65 0.27 37.11
C THR A 18 -27.12 -0.10 35.71
N SER A 19 -28.22 -0.84 35.62
CA SER A 19 -28.87 -1.17 34.34
C SER A 19 -29.24 0.06 33.51
N LYS A 20 -29.52 1.19 34.15
CA LYS A 20 -29.74 2.50 33.49
C LYS A 20 -28.47 3.03 32.81
N ALA A 21 -27.31 2.94 33.45
CA ALA A 21 -26.04 3.36 32.84
C ALA A 21 -25.69 2.51 31.61
N ILE A 22 -25.97 1.20 31.66
CA ILE A 22 -25.76 0.28 30.52
C ILE A 22 -26.70 0.63 29.37
N LYS A 23 -27.97 0.92 29.66
CA LYS A 23 -28.95 1.33 28.64
C LYS A 23 -28.58 2.65 27.97
N ASN A 24 -28.15 3.65 28.73
CA ASN A 24 -27.73 4.94 28.19
C ASN A 24 -26.50 4.80 27.27
N TYR A 25 -25.49 4.03 27.68
CA TYR A 25 -24.33 3.75 26.83
C TYR A 25 -24.74 3.00 25.56
N LYS A 26 -25.65 2.02 25.69
CA LYS A 26 -26.17 1.26 24.56
C LYS A 26 -26.92 2.18 23.58
N GLU A 27 -27.75 3.08 24.07
CA GLU A 27 -28.44 4.09 23.27
C GLU A 27 -27.46 5.08 22.61
N GLU A 28 -26.43 5.55 23.30
CA GLU A 28 -25.43 6.45 22.70
C GLU A 28 -24.64 5.80 21.55
N VAL A 29 -24.28 4.52 21.69
CA VAL A 29 -23.48 3.79 20.69
C VAL A 29 -24.34 3.23 19.54
N LEU A 30 -25.54 2.74 19.84
CA LEU A 30 -26.40 2.00 18.90
C LEU A 30 -27.57 2.80 18.33
N ASN A 31 -27.88 4.02 18.81
CA ASN A 31 -29.01 4.79 18.25
C ASN A 31 -28.79 5.07 16.75
N PRO A 32 -29.60 4.48 15.85
CA PRO A 32 -29.50 4.70 14.41
C PRO A 32 -29.90 6.13 14.06
N ASN A 33 -30.95 6.64 14.72
CA ASN A 33 -31.59 7.92 14.42
C ASN A 33 -30.66 9.15 14.55
N LYS A 34 -29.63 9.11 15.41
CA LYS A 34 -28.61 10.19 15.49
C LYS A 34 -27.61 10.13 14.32
N LYS A 35 -27.33 8.94 13.78
CA LYS A 35 -26.43 8.75 12.63
C LYS A 35 -27.10 9.16 11.32
N ASP A 36 -28.42 9.14 11.24
CA ASP A 36 -29.13 9.42 9.99
C ASP A 36 -29.37 10.94 9.79
N LEU A 37 -29.70 11.68 10.87
CA LEU A 37 -29.78 13.15 10.85
C LEU A 37 -28.45 13.84 10.51
N SER A 38 -27.32 13.19 10.80
CA SER A 38 -25.98 13.70 10.46
C SER A 38 -25.57 13.37 9.03
N LYS A 39 -26.08 12.29 8.44
CA LYS A 39 -25.80 11.93 7.03
C LYS A 39 -26.56 12.80 6.04
N GLU A 40 -27.80 13.20 6.35
CA GLU A 40 -28.63 14.01 5.44
C GLU A 40 -28.13 15.44 5.24
N LYS A 41 -27.33 15.98 6.17
CA LYS A 41 -26.76 17.34 6.09
C LYS A 41 -25.34 17.39 5.52
N LEU A 42 -24.73 16.25 5.19
CA LEU A 42 -23.40 16.25 4.58
C LEU A 42 -23.52 16.60 3.09
N PRO A 43 -22.80 17.62 2.59
CA PRO A 43 -22.76 17.89 1.17
C PRO A 43 -22.24 16.65 0.44
N ARG A 44 -22.81 16.35 -0.73
CA ARG A 44 -22.39 15.22 -1.57
C ARG A 44 -20.93 15.42 -1.97
N ASN A 45 -20.02 14.76 -1.26
CA ASN A 45 -18.59 14.79 -1.59
C ASN A 45 -18.37 13.89 -2.81
N VAL A 46 -18.56 14.45 -4.00
CA VAL A 46 -18.08 13.83 -5.23
C VAL A 46 -16.60 14.22 -5.34
N PRO A 47 -15.66 13.27 -5.24
CA PRO A 47 -14.26 13.59 -5.40
C PRO A 47 -14.02 14.14 -6.80
N ASN A 48 -13.47 15.36 -6.89
CA ASN A 48 -13.08 15.93 -8.17
C ASN A 48 -11.94 15.11 -8.76
N VAL A 49 -12.05 14.74 -10.03
CA VAL A 49 -10.97 14.06 -10.75
C VAL A 49 -9.86 15.07 -11.05
N SER A 50 -8.61 14.64 -10.86
CA SER A 50 -7.44 15.49 -11.13
C SER A 50 -7.43 15.97 -12.58
N SER A 51 -7.21 17.26 -12.80
CA SER A 51 -7.05 17.86 -14.13
C SER A 51 -5.81 17.35 -14.88
N ALA A 52 -4.83 16.78 -14.16
CA ALA A 52 -3.64 16.16 -14.75
C ALA A 52 -3.92 14.79 -15.41
N LEU A 53 -5.12 14.22 -15.22
CA LEU A 53 -5.52 12.96 -15.83
C LEU A 53 -6.24 13.24 -17.15
N PHE A 54 -5.51 13.24 -18.27
CA PHE A 54 -6.13 13.25 -19.60
C PHE A 54 -6.58 11.82 -19.94
N PHE A 55 -7.88 11.54 -19.74
CA PHE A 55 -8.60 10.27 -19.97
C PHE A 55 -8.13 9.02 -19.22
N LYS A 56 -6.83 8.87 -18.94
CA LYS A 56 -6.15 7.79 -18.17
C LYS A 56 -4.65 8.05 -17.99
N HIS A 57 -4.07 9.02 -18.71
CA HIS A 57 -2.65 9.33 -18.67
C HIS A 57 -2.39 10.53 -17.78
N ASN A 58 -1.39 10.42 -16.92
CA ASN A 58 -0.96 11.49 -16.04
C ASN A 58 0.08 12.35 -16.78
N THR A 59 -0.34 13.51 -17.27
CA THR A 59 0.52 14.45 -18.00
C THR A 59 1.48 15.21 -17.09
N ALA A 60 1.31 15.11 -15.76
CA ALA A 60 2.20 15.75 -14.78
C ALA A 60 3.49 14.97 -14.50
N LEU A 61 3.64 13.75 -15.04
CA LEU A 61 4.86 12.97 -14.91
C LEU A 61 5.88 13.43 -15.94
N GLY A 62 6.59 14.51 -15.64
CA GLY A 62 7.74 14.99 -16.40
C GLY A 62 9.07 14.58 -15.75
N PRO A 63 10.19 14.50 -16.50
CA PRO A 63 11.52 14.39 -15.92
C PRO A 63 11.84 15.63 -15.07
N PRO A 64 12.35 15.51 -13.83
CA PRO A 64 12.81 14.30 -13.13
C PRO A 64 11.67 13.46 -12.52
N TYR A 65 11.70 12.16 -12.78
CA TYR A 65 10.70 11.24 -12.22
C TYR A 65 10.89 11.07 -10.72
N ARG A 66 9.81 11.22 -9.96
CA ARG A 66 9.79 10.93 -8.53
C ARG A 66 9.24 9.54 -8.29
N VAL A 67 10.03 8.70 -7.64
CA VAL A 67 9.69 7.29 -7.42
C VAL A 67 9.48 7.04 -5.93
N LEU A 68 8.26 6.68 -5.52
CA LEU A 68 7.98 6.26 -4.15
C LEU A 68 8.51 4.84 -3.94
N VAL A 69 9.40 4.67 -2.97
CA VAL A 69 10.04 3.39 -2.68
C VAL A 69 9.43 2.73 -1.45
N ASP A 70 9.07 1.46 -1.61
CA ASP A 70 8.49 0.59 -0.58
C ASP A 70 9.57 -0.26 0.14
N THR A 71 9.31 -0.71 1.37
CA THR A 71 10.26 -1.51 2.18
C THR A 71 10.59 -2.84 1.51
N ASN A 72 9.57 -3.51 0.99
CA ASN A 72 9.74 -4.79 0.30
C ASN A 72 10.58 -4.63 -0.97
N PHE A 73 10.41 -3.53 -1.69
CA PHE A 73 11.21 -3.24 -2.89
C PHE A 73 12.70 -3.05 -2.56
N ILE A 74 13.03 -2.35 -1.46
CA ILE A 74 14.40 -2.19 -0.97
C ILE A 74 15.00 -3.57 -0.61
N ASN A 75 14.23 -4.40 0.10
CA ASN A 75 14.67 -5.73 0.50
C ASN A 75 14.99 -6.64 -0.71
N PHE A 76 14.14 -6.58 -1.74
CA PHE A 76 14.38 -7.32 -2.99
C PHE A 76 15.57 -6.77 -3.78
N SER A 77 15.77 -5.46 -3.79
CA SER A 77 16.90 -4.83 -4.47
C SER A 77 18.24 -5.22 -3.85
N ILE A 78 18.31 -5.28 -2.51
CA ILE A 78 19.51 -5.72 -1.78
C ILE A 78 19.81 -7.20 -2.05
N LYS A 79 18.79 -8.06 -2.02
CA LYS A 79 18.96 -9.50 -2.32
C LYS A 79 19.55 -9.72 -3.71
N ASN A 80 19.13 -8.92 -4.69
CA ASN A 80 19.59 -9.00 -6.07
C ASN A 80 20.82 -8.14 -6.36
N LYS A 81 21.39 -7.45 -5.36
CA LYS A 81 22.57 -6.57 -5.49
C LYS A 81 22.39 -5.48 -6.55
N LEU A 82 21.21 -4.87 -6.58
CA LEU A 82 20.90 -3.78 -7.50
C LEU A 82 21.01 -2.42 -6.79
N ASP A 83 21.67 -1.48 -7.47
CA ASP A 83 21.68 -0.07 -7.07
C ASP A 83 20.33 0.56 -7.45
N LEU A 84 19.59 1.07 -6.45
CA LEU A 84 18.24 1.64 -6.66
C LEU A 84 18.23 2.78 -7.67
N GLU A 85 19.12 3.75 -7.52
CA GLU A 85 19.21 4.94 -8.39
C GLU A 85 19.58 4.57 -9.82
N LYS A 86 20.64 3.76 -10.01
CA LYS A 86 21.08 3.32 -11.34
C LYS A 86 20.02 2.48 -12.03
N GLY A 87 19.45 1.50 -11.33
CA GLY A 87 18.43 0.64 -11.92
C GLY A 87 17.18 1.44 -12.34
N MET A 88 16.80 2.47 -11.59
CA MET A 88 15.68 3.35 -11.97
C MET A 88 16.01 4.16 -13.23
N MET A 89 17.21 4.73 -13.30
CA MET A 89 17.68 5.46 -14.49
C MET A 89 17.74 4.56 -15.73
N ASP A 90 18.22 3.33 -15.59
CA ASP A 90 18.29 2.34 -16.68
C ASP A 90 16.90 1.92 -17.18
N CYS A 91 15.89 1.97 -16.31
CA CYS A 91 14.52 1.56 -16.64
C CYS A 91 13.70 2.69 -17.28
N LEU A 92 13.86 3.92 -16.79
CA LEU A 92 13.11 5.10 -17.24
C LEU A 92 13.84 5.92 -18.31
N TYR A 93 15.12 5.65 -18.55
CA TYR A 93 16.00 6.42 -19.43
C TYR A 93 16.02 7.93 -19.14
N ALA A 94 15.75 8.30 -17.88
CA ALA A 94 15.64 9.68 -17.43
C ALA A 94 16.13 9.83 -15.99
N LYS A 95 16.37 11.07 -15.58
CA LYS A 95 16.77 11.37 -14.19
C LYS A 95 15.65 11.00 -13.23
N CYS A 96 15.97 10.16 -12.25
CA CYS A 96 15.03 9.69 -11.25
C CYS A 96 15.47 10.14 -9.85
N THR A 97 14.54 10.70 -9.08
CA THR A 97 14.73 11.01 -7.67
C THR A 97 13.92 9.98 -6.86
N PRO A 98 14.56 9.05 -6.16
CA PRO A 98 13.85 8.12 -5.31
C PRO A 98 13.41 8.84 -4.03
N CYS A 99 12.13 8.68 -3.68
CA CYS A 99 11.49 9.29 -2.53
C CYS A 99 11.08 8.20 -1.52
N ILE A 100 11.36 8.43 -0.24
CA ILE A 100 11.04 7.51 0.85
C ILE A 100 10.13 8.25 1.83
N THR A 101 9.06 7.59 2.29
CA THR A 101 8.20 8.15 3.33
C THR A 101 8.70 7.78 4.72
N ASP A 102 8.44 8.63 5.72
CA ASP A 102 8.85 8.34 7.11
C ASP A 102 8.27 7.02 7.63
N CYS A 103 7.12 6.63 7.09
CA CYS A 103 6.40 5.42 7.42
C CYS A 103 7.13 4.14 6.94
N VAL A 104 7.79 4.20 5.77
CA VAL A 104 8.68 3.15 5.26
C VAL A 104 9.93 3.03 6.14
N ILE A 105 10.48 4.15 6.60
CA ILE A 105 11.63 4.15 7.52
C ILE A 105 11.23 3.51 8.85
N ALA A 106 10.07 3.87 9.40
CA ALA A 106 9.55 3.30 10.64
C ALA A 106 9.31 1.78 10.54
N GLU A 107 8.85 1.27 9.38
CA GLU A 107 8.73 -0.16 9.15
C GLU A 107 10.09 -0.86 9.10
N LEU A 108 11.09 -0.27 8.42
CA LEU A 108 12.45 -0.83 8.39
C LEU A 108 13.09 -0.88 9.78
N GLU A 109 12.83 0.11 10.64
CA GLU A 109 13.34 0.13 12.02
C GLU A 109 12.70 -0.98 12.87
N LYS A 110 11.42 -1.31 12.64
CA LYS A 110 10.73 -2.43 13.31
C LYS A 110 11.28 -3.80 12.92
N LEU A 111 11.72 -3.96 11.68
CA LEU A 111 12.28 -5.23 11.18
C LEU A 111 13.66 -5.56 11.80
N GLY A 112 14.27 -4.60 12.51
CA GLY A 112 15.43 -4.83 13.39
C GLY A 112 16.77 -5.02 12.69
N GLN A 113 17.71 -5.69 13.37
CA GLN A 113 19.13 -5.74 12.98
C GLN A 113 19.39 -6.42 11.63
N LYS A 114 18.52 -7.35 11.19
CA LYS A 114 18.66 -8.07 9.91
C LYS A 114 18.63 -7.12 8.70
N TYR A 115 17.97 -5.97 8.84
CA TYR A 115 17.78 -4.99 7.76
C TYR A 115 18.61 -3.71 7.96
N ARG A 116 19.68 -3.77 8.75
CA ARG A 116 20.57 -2.62 9.01
C ARG A 116 21.18 -2.03 7.72
N VAL A 117 21.45 -2.88 6.72
CA VAL A 117 21.94 -2.43 5.40
C VAL A 117 20.85 -1.62 4.67
N ALA A 118 19.61 -2.10 4.68
CA ALA A 118 18.47 -1.38 4.11
C ALA A 118 18.24 -0.02 4.78
N LEU A 119 18.38 0.04 6.11
CA LEU A 119 18.23 1.28 6.87
C LEU A 119 19.31 2.32 6.52
N ARG A 120 20.55 1.87 6.25
CA ARG A 120 21.63 2.78 5.80
C ARG A 120 21.30 3.35 4.42
N ILE A 121 20.92 2.47 3.48
CA ILE A 121 20.54 2.87 2.12
C ILE A 121 19.38 3.86 2.16
N ALA A 122 18.32 3.58 2.93
CA ALA A 122 17.16 4.46 3.05
C ALA A 122 17.48 5.82 3.67
N LYS A 123 18.56 5.93 4.45
CA LYS A 123 18.98 7.18 5.08
C LYS A 123 19.97 7.99 4.24
N ASP A 124 20.42 7.46 3.10
CA ASP A 124 21.38 8.14 2.22
C ASP A 124 20.78 9.46 1.65
N PRO A 125 21.62 10.50 1.45
CA PRO A 125 21.16 11.83 1.01
C PRO A 125 20.66 11.86 -0.44
N ARG A 126 20.83 10.77 -1.19
CA ARG A 126 20.33 10.64 -2.57
C ARG A 126 18.81 10.44 -2.61
N PHE A 127 18.22 10.01 -1.49
CA PHE A 127 16.80 9.81 -1.34
C PHE A 127 16.13 11.08 -0.79
N GLU A 128 15.05 11.51 -1.43
CA GLU A 128 14.20 12.58 -0.90
C GLU A 128 13.29 12.00 0.19
N ARG A 129 13.29 12.60 1.38
CA ARG A 129 12.40 12.17 2.46
C ARG A 129 11.08 12.93 2.40
N LEU A 130 9.98 12.19 2.41
CA LEU A 130 8.62 12.73 2.40
C LEU A 130 7.96 12.52 3.76
N PRO A 131 7.60 13.60 4.48
CA PRO A 131 6.92 13.47 5.75
C PRO A 131 5.49 12.95 5.58
N CYS A 132 5.13 11.91 6.34
CA CYS A 132 3.77 11.34 6.39
C CYS A 132 3.01 11.85 7.65
N PHE A 133 1.75 12.26 7.49
CA PHE A 133 0.90 12.81 8.57
C PHE A 133 -0.27 11.89 8.91
N HIS A 134 -0.03 10.61 9.16
CA HIS A 134 -1.09 9.67 9.54
C HIS A 134 -0.79 8.95 10.85
N THR A 135 -1.85 8.63 11.58
CA THR A 135 -1.77 7.88 12.83
C THR A 135 -1.58 6.41 12.53
N GLY A 136 -0.37 5.90 12.74
CA GLY A 136 -0.01 4.50 12.48
C GLY A 136 1.09 4.38 11.42
N THR A 137 1.71 3.21 11.33
CA THR A 137 2.85 2.97 10.43
C THR A 137 2.48 2.09 9.24
N TYR A 138 1.23 2.15 8.78
CA TYR A 138 0.77 1.35 7.64
C TYR A 138 1.23 2.03 6.35
N VAL A 139 2.26 1.46 5.71
CA VAL A 139 2.87 1.98 4.49
C VAL A 139 1.91 1.93 3.31
N ASP A 140 1.15 0.83 3.20
CA ASP A 140 0.19 0.60 2.13
C ASP A 140 -0.79 1.77 1.95
N ASP A 141 -1.37 2.25 3.05
CA ASP A 141 -2.39 3.30 3.03
C ASP A 141 -1.74 4.66 2.71
N CYS A 142 -0.54 4.92 3.24
CA CYS A 142 0.26 6.11 2.91
C CYS A 142 0.56 6.22 1.41
N VAL A 143 0.94 5.09 0.78
CA VAL A 143 1.25 5.04 -0.65
C VAL A 143 -0.03 5.26 -1.47
N VAL A 144 -1.15 4.70 -1.02
CA VAL A 144 -2.46 4.89 -1.67
C VAL A 144 -3.03 6.29 -1.48
N GLU A 145 -2.55 7.12 -0.56
CA GLU A 145 -2.98 8.52 -0.46
C GLU A 145 -2.09 9.47 -1.30
N THR A 146 -0.80 9.15 -1.42
CA THR A 146 0.22 10.04 -2.01
C THR A 146 0.48 9.81 -3.51
N HIS A 147 -0.02 8.73 -4.11
CA HIS A 147 0.31 8.23 -5.47
C HIS A 147 0.11 9.18 -6.67
N LYS A 148 -0.57 10.32 -6.53
CA LYS A 148 -1.07 11.10 -7.69
C LYS A 148 0.03 11.68 -8.60
N CYS A 149 1.23 11.91 -8.07
CA CYS A 149 2.35 12.48 -8.82
C CYS A 149 3.63 11.63 -8.75
N PHE A 150 3.51 10.34 -8.43
CA PHE A 150 4.67 9.47 -8.21
C PHE A 150 4.57 8.17 -9.00
N ILE A 151 5.74 7.63 -9.35
CA ILE A 151 5.88 6.25 -9.78
C ILE A 151 6.00 5.39 -8.52
N VAL A 152 5.18 4.36 -8.37
CA VAL A 152 5.24 3.51 -7.17
C VAL A 152 6.12 2.31 -7.43
N ALA A 153 7.19 2.15 -6.65
CA ALA A 153 8.08 1.01 -6.68
C ALA A 153 7.69 0.00 -5.58
N THR A 154 6.96 -1.04 -5.95
CA THR A 154 6.53 -2.09 -5.01
C THR A 154 6.60 -3.48 -5.65
N CYS A 155 6.88 -4.49 -4.80
CA CYS A 155 6.84 -5.89 -5.19
C CYS A 155 5.55 -6.60 -4.74
N ASP A 156 4.72 -5.95 -3.91
CA ASP A 156 3.60 -6.62 -3.26
C ASP A 156 2.40 -6.81 -4.18
N ARG A 157 1.83 -8.01 -4.14
CA ARG A 157 0.72 -8.38 -5.03
C ARG A 157 -0.56 -7.63 -4.67
N ASP A 158 -0.83 -7.46 -3.38
CA ASP A 158 -2.06 -6.80 -2.91
C ASP A 158 -1.99 -5.28 -3.07
N LEU A 159 -0.83 -4.66 -2.80
CA LEU A 159 -0.62 -3.24 -3.08
C LEU A 159 -0.71 -2.94 -4.58
N LYS A 160 -0.11 -3.79 -5.43
CA LYS A 160 -0.29 -3.71 -6.89
C LYS A 160 -1.76 -3.80 -7.30
N ARG A 161 -2.52 -4.74 -6.73
CA ARG A 161 -3.96 -4.86 -7.05
C ARG A 161 -4.73 -3.61 -6.66
N ARG A 162 -4.40 -2.97 -5.52
CA ARG A 162 -4.99 -1.69 -5.09
C ARG A 162 -4.64 -0.55 -6.03
N ILE A 163 -3.36 -0.35 -6.33
CA ILE A 163 -2.88 0.74 -7.21
C ILE A 163 -3.40 0.56 -8.65
N ARG A 164 -3.56 -0.69 -9.11
CA ARG A 164 -4.12 -0.96 -10.44
C ARG A 164 -5.55 -0.45 -10.63
N LYS A 165 -6.32 -0.23 -9.55
CA LYS A 165 -7.66 0.37 -9.63
C LYS A 165 -7.59 1.87 -9.91
N ILE A 166 -6.47 2.51 -9.59
CA ILE A 166 -6.24 3.93 -9.78
C ILE A 166 -5.65 4.14 -11.19
N PRO A 167 -6.29 4.92 -12.06
CA PRO A 167 -5.75 5.26 -13.37
C PRO A 167 -4.59 6.26 -13.24
N GLY A 168 -3.63 6.22 -14.17
CA GLY A 168 -2.55 7.22 -14.26
C GLY A 168 -1.36 7.02 -13.31
N VAL A 169 -1.35 5.96 -12.49
CA VAL A 169 -0.21 5.63 -11.61
C VAL A 169 0.61 4.50 -12.22
N PRO A 170 1.87 4.76 -12.63
CA PRO A 170 2.77 3.71 -13.08
C PRO A 170 3.35 2.92 -11.89
N ILE A 171 3.55 1.62 -12.12
CA ILE A 171 4.03 0.69 -11.10
C ILE A 171 5.36 0.12 -11.56
N MET A 172 6.41 0.35 -10.78
CA MET A 172 7.71 -0.29 -10.98
C MET A 172 7.83 -1.52 -10.08
N TYR A 173 8.36 -2.61 -10.63
CA TYR A 173 8.62 -3.83 -9.89
C TYR A 173 9.93 -4.48 -10.32
N LEU A 174 10.46 -5.34 -9.45
CA LEU A 174 11.65 -6.12 -9.76
C LEU A 174 11.28 -7.42 -10.46
N SER A 175 11.86 -7.65 -11.64
CA SER A 175 11.75 -8.91 -12.38
C SER A 175 13.13 -9.47 -12.64
N ARG A 176 13.45 -10.60 -12.00
CA ARG A 176 14.79 -11.22 -12.04
C ARG A 176 15.85 -10.22 -11.54
N HIS A 177 16.67 -9.67 -12.45
CA HIS A 177 17.78 -8.77 -12.16
C HIS A 177 17.63 -7.41 -12.87
N ARG A 178 16.41 -7.03 -13.28
CA ARG A 178 16.12 -5.72 -13.86
C ARG A 178 14.82 -5.16 -13.29
N TYR A 179 14.74 -3.83 -13.19
CA TYR A 179 13.45 -3.19 -12.94
C TYR A 179 12.61 -3.17 -14.21
N SER A 180 11.31 -3.31 -14.03
CA SER A 180 10.33 -3.29 -15.10
C SER A 180 9.17 -2.41 -14.66
N ILE A 181 8.57 -1.71 -15.61
CA ILE A 181 7.50 -0.75 -15.36
C ILE A 181 6.22 -1.21 -16.05
N GLU A 182 5.12 -1.14 -15.31
CA GLU A 182 3.77 -1.32 -15.82
C GLU A 182 3.11 0.07 -15.99
N ARG A 183 2.32 0.24 -17.05
CA ARG A 183 1.44 1.42 -17.30
C ARG A 183 2.13 2.78 -17.56
N LEU A 184 3.34 2.79 -18.13
CA LEU A 184 3.89 4.04 -18.69
C LEU A 184 3.49 4.19 -20.17
N PRO A 185 2.81 5.29 -20.58
CA PRO A 185 2.48 5.51 -21.99
C PRO A 185 3.72 5.73 -22.86
N GLU A 186 4.77 6.38 -22.35
CA GLU A 186 5.96 6.75 -23.13
C GLU A 186 7.00 5.62 -23.26
N ALA A 187 7.26 4.86 -22.18
CA ALA A 187 8.27 3.80 -22.21
C ALA A 187 7.87 2.57 -23.05
N THR A 188 6.59 2.42 -23.39
CA THR A 188 6.13 1.29 -24.23
C THR A 188 6.43 1.53 -25.72
N ILE A 189 6.69 2.77 -26.14
CA ILE A 189 6.90 3.13 -27.56
C ILE A 189 8.37 2.91 -27.99
N GLY A 190 9.31 2.84 -27.04
CA GLY A 190 10.75 2.72 -27.31
C GLY A 190 11.45 1.58 -26.57
N GLY A 191 11.01 0.33 -26.73
CA GLY A 191 11.73 -0.81 -26.13
C GLY A 191 11.03 -2.16 -26.30
N GLY A 192 11.59 -3.04 -27.11
CA GLY A 192 10.95 -4.27 -27.58
C GLY A 192 10.55 -5.30 -26.52
N SER A 193 9.47 -6.02 -26.86
CA SER A 193 9.09 -7.36 -26.42
C SER A 193 8.66 -7.54 -24.94
N SER A 194 7.39 -7.28 -24.67
CA SER A 194 6.63 -8.19 -23.80
C SER A 194 5.44 -8.71 -24.58
N LYS A 195 5.44 -10.04 -24.79
CA LYS A 195 4.37 -10.78 -25.45
C LYS A 195 3.03 -10.37 -24.85
N ILE A 196 2.22 -9.70 -25.64
CA ILE A 196 0.78 -9.64 -25.45
C ILE A 196 0.29 -11.07 -25.70
N LEU A 197 0.21 -11.87 -24.65
CA LEU A 197 -0.62 -13.08 -24.68
C LEU A 197 -2.06 -12.63 -24.49
N ILE A 198 -2.67 -12.28 -25.62
CA ILE A 198 -4.11 -12.36 -25.82
C ILE A 198 -4.42 -13.85 -25.87
N ASN A 199 -5.22 -14.32 -24.92
CA ASN A 199 -6.14 -15.48 -24.95
C ASN A 199 -6.70 -15.53 -23.53
N GLY A 200 -7.97 -15.21 -23.26
CA GLY A 200 -9.14 -15.76 -23.93
C GLY A 200 -9.45 -17.12 -23.30
N CYS A 201 -10.65 -17.26 -22.73
CA CYS A 201 -11.26 -18.46 -22.12
C CYS A 201 -10.99 -18.77 -20.63
N ASP A 202 -12.00 -18.35 -19.86
CA ASP A 202 -12.90 -19.21 -19.08
C ASP A 202 -12.48 -19.75 -17.71
N LEU A 203 -13.15 -19.17 -16.70
CA LEU A 203 -13.60 -19.87 -15.52
C LEU A 203 -14.44 -21.10 -15.90
N SER A 204 -14.31 -22.12 -15.05
CA SER A 204 -15.32 -23.15 -14.72
C SER A 204 -15.02 -24.56 -15.21
N ALA A 205 -15.22 -25.48 -14.28
CA ALA A 205 -15.45 -26.92 -14.46
C ALA A 205 -14.27 -27.78 -14.93
N ARG A 206 -13.56 -28.39 -13.96
CA ARG A 206 -13.12 -29.79 -14.09
C ARG A 206 -13.43 -30.57 -12.81
N GLY A 207 -14.66 -31.09 -12.77
CA GLY A 207 -14.97 -32.30 -12.01
C GLY A 207 -14.33 -33.52 -12.68
N ARG A 208 -13.67 -34.34 -11.86
CA ARG A 208 -13.76 -35.80 -11.78
C ARG A 208 -13.98 -36.60 -13.10
N GLN A 209 -13.00 -37.44 -13.42
CA GLN A 209 -13.08 -38.90 -13.75
C GLN A 209 -11.91 -39.29 -14.66
N LYS A 210 -11.00 -40.14 -14.17
CA LYS A 210 -10.90 -41.61 -14.38
C LYS A 210 -10.28 -42.00 -15.72
N GLY A 211 -9.24 -42.84 -15.62
CA GLY A 211 -8.90 -43.88 -16.60
C GLY A 211 -8.12 -43.41 -17.83
N CYS A 212 -6.84 -43.76 -17.94
CA CYS A 212 -6.47 -45.02 -18.56
C CYS A 212 -4.95 -45.17 -18.62
N SER A 213 -4.54 -46.40 -18.37
CA SER A 213 -3.21 -46.99 -18.49
C SER A 213 -2.57 -46.81 -19.87
N GLY A 214 -1.24 -46.66 -19.90
CA GLY A 214 -0.44 -46.83 -21.10
C GLY A 214 1.06 -46.82 -20.81
N LYS A 215 1.66 -48.01 -20.66
CA LYS A 215 3.10 -48.25 -20.59
C LYS A 215 3.79 -48.01 -21.94
N SER A 216 4.98 -47.42 -21.92
CA SER A 216 6.14 -47.76 -22.77
C SER A 216 7.30 -46.86 -22.34
N LYS A 217 8.28 -47.36 -21.57
CA LYS A 217 9.57 -47.90 -22.04
C LYS A 217 10.31 -46.97 -23.01
N GLY A 218 11.55 -46.67 -22.65
CA GLY A 218 12.37 -45.62 -23.25
C GLY A 218 13.16 -46.04 -24.49
N LEU A 219 14.10 -45.18 -24.85
CA LEU A 219 15.28 -45.35 -25.72
C LEU A 219 16.09 -44.04 -25.51
N PHE A 220 17.33 -44.07 -25.00
CA PHE A 220 18.60 -44.00 -25.76
C PHE A 220 18.52 -42.97 -26.92
N PHE A 221 19.31 -41.90 -27.00
CA PHE A 221 20.71 -41.64 -26.63
C PHE A 221 20.88 -40.33 -25.85
#